data_AF-A0A952ZKP8-F1
#
_entry.id   AF-A0A952ZKP8-F1
#
_cell.length_a   1.000
_cell.length_b   1.000
_cell.length_c   1.000
_cell.angle_alpha   90.00
_cell.angle_beta   90.00
_cell.angle_gamma   90.00
#
_symmetry.space_group_name_H-M   'P 1'
#
loop_
_entity.id
_entity.type
_entity.pdbx_description
1 polymer ?
#
loop_
_entity_poly.entity_id
_entity_poly.type
_entity_poly.pdbx_seq_one_letter_code
_entity_poly.pdbx_strand_id
1 'polypeptide(L)'
;MDTKTASLTETEIKEIAQAVFEWDREFYKSVEKAEDDIRDRSIFRIDDYGTDGPGYGGVLYVIVWGIPKASVLIRTPDGSLEVQAD
;
A
#
# COMPACT_ATOMS: atom_id res chain seq x y z
N MET A 1 12.25 2.01 -15.64
CA MET A 1 11.24 2.38 -14.64
C MET A 1 11.90 3.40 -13.71
N ASP A 2 11.48 4.65 -13.77
CA ASP A 2 11.89 5.67 -12.80
C ASP A 2 11.11 5.40 -11.51
N THR A 3 11.73 4.74 -10.53
CA THR A 3 11.18 4.65 -9.16
C THR A 3 11.35 6.01 -8.49
N LYS A 4 10.54 6.99 -8.90
CA LYS A 4 10.38 8.20 -8.13
C LYS A 4 9.66 7.81 -6.85
N THR A 5 10.29 8.05 -5.70
CA THR A 5 9.59 8.11 -4.41
C THR A 5 8.66 9.33 -4.48
N ALA A 6 7.53 9.18 -5.15
CA ALA A 6 6.49 10.20 -5.14
C ALA A 6 5.98 10.29 -3.71
N SER A 7 6.03 11.48 -3.12
CA SER A 7 5.45 11.72 -1.80
C SER A 7 3.98 11.35 -1.85
N LEU A 8 3.55 10.41 -1.00
CA LEU A 8 2.15 10.06 -0.88
C LEU A 8 1.34 11.28 -0.46
N THR A 9 0.16 11.44 -1.04
CA THR A 9 -0.80 12.43 -0.57
C THR A 9 -1.41 12.00 0.76
N GLU A 10 -1.95 12.97 1.50
CA GLU A 10 -2.65 12.72 2.76
C GLU A 10 -3.83 11.74 2.59
N THR A 11 -4.51 11.81 1.45
CA THR A 11 -5.60 10.87 1.11
C THR A 11 -5.07 9.45 0.90
N GLU A 12 -3.97 9.29 0.17
CA GLU A 12 -3.35 7.96 -0.05
C GLU A 12 -2.89 7.32 1.25
N ILE A 13 -2.30 8.11 2.16
CA ILE A 13 -1.88 7.62 3.48
C ILE A 13 -3.09 7.04 4.24
N LYS A 14 -4.22 7.75 4.24
CA LYS A 14 -5.45 7.30 4.92
C LYS A 14 -6.04 6.05 4.28
N GLU A 15 -6.08 5.99 2.96
CA GLU A 15 -6.59 4.82 2.23
C GLU A 15 -5.72 3.58 2.47
N ILE A 16 -4.39 3.73 2.44
CA ILE A 16 -3.44 2.65 2.74
C ILE A 16 -3.56 2.21 4.20
N ALA A 17 -3.63 3.15 5.14
CA ALA A 17 -3.80 2.86 6.56
C ALA A 17 -5.08 2.08 6.84
N GLN A 18 -6.19 2.46 6.20
CA GLN A 18 -7.46 1.73 6.30
C GLN A 18 -7.31 0.30 5.76
N ALA A 19 -6.73 0.12 4.58
CA ALA A 19 -6.54 -1.20 3.97
C ALA A 19 -5.66 -2.12 4.83
N VAL A 20 -4.57 -1.58 5.39
CA VAL A 20 -3.67 -2.32 6.29
C VAL A 20 -4.34 -2.66 7.62
N PHE A 21 -5.09 -1.72 8.20
CA PHE A 21 -5.88 -1.99 9.40
C PHE A 21 -6.89 -3.12 9.16
N GLU A 22 -7.57 -3.12 8.01
CA GLU A 22 -8.55 -4.16 7.67
C GLU A 22 -7.91 -5.53 7.44
N TRP A 23 -6.73 -5.55 6.85
CA TRP A 23 -5.96 -6.77 6.63
C TRP A 23 -5.45 -7.39 7.94
N ASP A 24 -4.98 -6.57 8.88
CA ASP A 24 -4.41 -7.03 10.16
C ASP A 24 -5.05 -6.33 11.38
N ARG A 25 -6.36 -6.56 11.53
CA ARG A 25 -7.17 -5.99 12.64
C ARG A 25 -6.75 -6.50 14.02
N GLU A 26 -6.09 -7.65 14.09
CA GLU A 26 -5.62 -8.21 15.35
C GLU A 26 -4.35 -7.50 15.83
N PHE A 27 -3.47 -7.12 14.90
CA PHE A 27 -2.28 -6.32 15.20
C PHE A 27 -2.61 -4.85 15.43
N TYR A 28 -3.38 -4.23 14.53
CA TYR A 28 -3.71 -2.81 14.61
C TYR A 28 -4.97 -2.58 15.43
N LYS A 29 -4.79 -1.91 16.58
CA LYS A 29 -5.90 -1.58 17.50
C LYS A 29 -6.84 -0.50 16.98
N SER A 30 -6.40 0.29 16.00
CA SER A 30 -7.19 1.33 15.34
C SER A 30 -6.58 1.71 13.99
N VAL A 31 -7.39 2.36 13.13
CA VAL A 31 -6.93 2.94 11.87
C VAL A 31 -5.86 4.01 12.12
N GLU A 32 -6.03 4.86 13.13
CA GLU A 32 -5.03 5.87 13.52
C GLU A 32 -3.65 5.26 13.81
N LYS A 33 -3.61 4.08 14.45
CA LYS A 33 -2.35 3.38 14.71
C LYS A 33 -1.72 2.81 13.44
N ALA A 34 -2.52 2.33 12.51
CA ALA A 34 -2.03 1.96 11.19
C ALA A 34 -1.51 3.20 10.44
N GLU A 35 -2.20 4.34 10.54
CA GLU A 35 -1.80 5.60 9.91
C GLU A 35 -0.47 6.14 10.44
N ASP A 36 -0.31 6.18 11.77
CA ASP A 36 0.95 6.51 12.44
C ASP A 36 2.10 5.65 11.87
N ASP A 37 1.89 4.33 11.80
CA ASP A 37 2.93 3.43 11.31
C ASP A 37 3.19 3.67 9.82
N ILE A 38 2.16 3.78 8.97
CA ILE A 38 2.30 4.09 7.53
C ILE A 38 3.12 5.36 7.28
N ARG A 39 2.98 6.40 8.12
CA ARG A 39 3.74 7.65 8.00
C ARG A 39 5.22 7.48 8.34
N ASP A 40 5.55 6.58 9.25
CA ASP A 40 6.92 6.28 9.66
C ASP A 40 7.62 5.27 8.73
N ARG A 41 6.89 4.70 7.75
CA ARG A 41 7.40 3.63 6.88
C ARG A 41 7.90 4.15 5.55
N SER A 42 8.83 3.40 4.98
CA SER A 42 9.21 3.55 3.58
C SER A 42 8.16 2.90 2.69
N ILE A 43 7.46 3.70 1.91
CA ILE A 43 6.45 3.24 0.93
C ILE A 43 6.89 3.64 -0.46
N PHE A 44 6.98 2.65 -1.36
CA PHE A 44 7.29 2.87 -2.76
C PHE A 44 6.00 2.83 -3.57
N ARG A 45 5.74 3.92 -4.31
CA ARG A 45 4.66 4.00 -5.28
C ARG A 45 5.20 3.70 -6.68
N ILE A 46 4.56 2.77 -7.38
CA ILE A 46 4.85 2.46 -8.78
C ILE A 46 3.57 2.72 -9.56
N ASP A 47 3.58 3.83 -10.29
CA ASP A 47 2.53 4.17 -11.26
C ASP A 47 2.64 3.24 -12.48
N ASP A 48 1.49 2.91 -13.09
CA ASP A 48 1.40 2.06 -14.28
C ASP A 48 2.05 0.69 -14.10
N TYR A 49 1.78 0.04 -12.96
CA TYR A 49 2.08 -1.38 -12.79
C TYR A 49 1.23 -2.19 -13.79
N GLY A 50 1.85 -2.63 -14.87
CA GLY A 50 1.27 -3.52 -15.86
C GLY A 50 1.80 -4.93 -15.66
N THR A 51 0.90 -5.89 -15.45
CA THR A 51 1.24 -7.31 -15.58
C THR A 51 0.77 -7.83 -16.94
N ASP A 52 1.45 -8.86 -17.44
CA ASP A 52 1.04 -9.59 -18.65
C ASP A 52 -0.23 -10.46 -18.42
N GLY A 53 -0.97 -10.27 -17.32
CA GLY A 53 -2.20 -10.98 -16.97
C GLY A 53 -3.44 -10.07 -16.98
N PRO A 54 -4.65 -10.62 -17.24
CA PRO A 54 -5.88 -9.86 -17.19
C PRO A 54 -6.17 -9.38 -15.75
N GLY A 55 -6.40 -8.08 -15.59
CA GLY A 55 -6.95 -7.49 -14.35
C GLY A 55 -5.97 -6.71 -13.47
N TYR A 56 -4.66 -6.81 -13.69
CA TYR A 56 -3.66 -6.12 -12.86
C TYR A 56 -2.99 -4.99 -13.65
N GLY A 57 -3.75 -3.90 -13.81
CA GLY A 57 -3.26 -2.60 -14.25
C GLY A 57 -3.64 -1.56 -13.20
N GLY A 58 -2.69 -0.76 -12.70
CA GLY A 58 -2.99 0.24 -11.67
C GLY A 58 -1.76 0.81 -10.97
N VAL A 59 -1.95 1.21 -9.71
CA VAL A 59 -0.88 1.74 -8.85
C VAL A 59 -0.48 0.67 -7.83
N LEU A 60 0.81 0.36 -7.77
CA LEU A 60 1.37 -0.54 -6.76
C LEU A 60 1.96 0.27 -5.62
N TYR A 61 1.62 -0.07 -4.38
CA TYR A 61 2.27 0.44 -3.18
C TYR A 61 3.02 -0.69 -2.49
N VAL A 62 4.33 -0.55 -2.31
CA VAL A 62 5.15 -1.51 -1.57
C VAL A 62 5.51 -0.89 -0.23
N ILE A 63 5.02 -1.48 0.85
CA ILE A 63 5.27 -1.05 2.23
C ILE A 63 6.37 -1.93 2.82
N VAL A 64 7.45 -1.32 3.27
CA VAL A 64 8.55 -2.04 3.95
C VAL A 64 8.36 -1.96 5.46
N TRP A 65 7.97 -3.09 6.07
CA TRP A 65 7.80 -3.23 7.53
C TRP A 65 9.12 -3.51 8.26
N GLY A 66 10.19 -3.78 7.51
CA GLY A 66 11.50 -4.19 7.99
C GLY A 66 11.91 -5.51 7.34
N ILE A 67 13.21 -5.74 7.08
CA ILE A 67 13.66 -6.97 6.39
C ILE A 67 13.35 -8.18 7.28
N PRO A 68 12.68 -9.24 6.78
CA PRO A 68 12.29 -9.52 5.38
C PRO A 68 10.80 -9.28 5.06
N LYS A 69 10.03 -8.59 5.91
CA LYS A 69 8.59 -8.40 5.75
C LYS A 69 8.28 -7.15 4.91
N ALA A 70 7.67 -7.36 3.75
CA ALA A 70 7.08 -6.31 2.93
C ALA A 70 5.62 -6.68 2.62
N SER A 71 4.76 -5.66 2.52
CA SER A 71 3.38 -5.83 2.04
C SER A 71 3.21 -5.09 0.74
N VAL A 72 2.42 -5.66 -0.17
CA VAL A 72 2.10 -5.07 -1.45
C VAL A 72 0.62 -4.70 -1.46
N LEU A 73 0.29 -3.48 -1.85
CA LEU A 73 -1.09 -3.06 -2.09
C LEU A 73 -1.26 -2.70 -3.56
N ILE A 74 -2.35 -3.16 -4.15
CA ILE A 74 -2.70 -2.88 -5.55
C ILE A 74 -3.93 -1.99 -5.54
N ARG A 75 -3.82 -0.80 -6.13
CA ARG A 75 -4.99 0.01 -6.47
C ARG A 75 -5.54 -0.45 -7.82
N THR A 76 -6.72 -1.05 -7.79
CA THR A 76 -7.42 -1.54 -8.98
C THR A 76 -8.01 -0.38 -9.81
N PRO A 77 -8.37 -0.60 -11.08
CA PRO A 77 -8.93 0.46 -11.95
C PRO A 77 -10.24 1.09 -11.43
N ASP A 78 -11.00 0.39 -10.60
CA ASP A 78 -12.22 0.89 -9.95
C ASP A 78 -11.94 1.69 -8.66
N GLY A 79 -10.66 1.81 -8.27
CA GLY A 79 -10.20 2.62 -7.15
C GLY A 79 -10.08 1.89 -5.81
N SER A 80 -10.44 0.60 -5.74
CA SER A 80 -10.29 -0.21 -4.52
C SER A 80 -8.81 -0.53 -4.24
N LEU A 81 -8.48 -0.81 -2.96
CA LEU A 81 -7.15 -1.25 -2.54
C LEU A 81 -7.20 -2.70 -2.08
N GLU A 82 -6.42 -3.56 -2.72
CA GLU A 82 -6.24 -4.96 -2.32
C GLU A 82 -4.88 -5.15 -1.68
N VAL A 83 -4.84 -5.75 -0.49
CA VAL A 83 -3.59 -6.10 0.20
C VAL A 83 -3.15 -7.50 -0.23
N GLN A 84 -2.02 -7.59 -0.90
CA GLN A 84 -1.27 -8.83 -1.08
C GLN A 84 -0.08 -8.83 -0.11
N ALA A 85 -0.19 -9.64 0.93
CA ALA A 85 0.91 -9.90 1.85
C ALA A 85 1.41 -11.33 1.67
N ASP A 86 2.74 -11.50 1.74
CA ASP A 86 3.41 -12.79 1.91
C ASP A 86 3.75 -12.97 3.41
#